data_AF-A0A8T4X5J2-F1
#
_entry.id   AF-A0A8T4X5J2-F1
#
_cell.length_a   1.000
_cell.length_b   1.000
_cell.length_c   1.000
_cell.angle_alpha   90.00
_cell.angle_beta   90.00
_cell.angle_gamma   90.00
#
_symmetry.space_group_name_H-M   'P 1'
#
loop_
_entity.id
_entity.type
_entity.pdbx_description
1 polymer ?
#
loop_
_entity_poly.entity_id
_entity_poly.type
_entity_poly.pdbx_seq_one_letter_code
_entity_poly.pdbx_strand_id
1 'polypeptide(L)'
;MTKAKVEQYKKGSPYWSYIVKACATDYPLAVAMIDLKSDVEKVTLGVNNVIPKGQCSFYGAVMKANDGKTLGATMILKSDALTEAQNILAKLPSTTQKDTSIKRLMELYNSLGFIPKL
;
A
#
# COMPACT_ATOMS: atom_id res chain seq x y z
N MET A 1 -10.88 -3.25 -5.29
CA MET A 1 -11.03 -2.24 -4.20
C MET A 1 -11.97 -1.15 -4.68
N THR A 2 -12.72 -0.53 -3.77
CA THR A 2 -13.64 0.58 -4.09
C THR A 2 -13.45 1.75 -3.14
N LYS A 3 -13.78 2.96 -3.57
CA LYS A 3 -13.75 4.16 -2.72
C LYS A 3 -14.94 4.11 -1.76
N ALA A 4 -14.68 4.13 -0.46
CA ALA A 4 -15.70 4.17 0.59
C ALA A 4 -15.94 5.60 1.11
N LYS A 5 -14.88 6.42 1.14
CA LYS A 5 -14.95 7.83 1.54
C LYS A 5 -13.98 8.68 0.72
N VAL A 6 -14.47 9.80 0.21
CA VAL A 6 -13.68 10.85 -0.45
C VAL A 6 -14.28 12.19 -0.07
N GLU A 7 -13.76 12.80 0.99
CA GLU A 7 -14.29 14.07 1.51
C GLU A 7 -13.15 15.01 1.86
N GLN A 8 -13.35 16.31 1.63
CA GLN A 8 -12.40 17.30 2.15
C GLN A 8 -12.36 17.21 3.67
N TYR A 9 -11.16 17.11 4.23
CA TYR A 9 -10.95 17.01 5.67
C TYR A 9 -11.47 18.25 6.41
N LYS A 10 -11.32 19.42 5.77
CA LYS A 10 -11.90 20.69 6.19
C LYS A 10 -12.21 21.52 4.95
N LYS A 11 -13.31 22.28 4.95
CA LYS A 11 -13.69 23.13 3.80
C LYS A 11 -12.53 24.06 3.40
N GLY A 12 -12.15 24.01 2.13
CA GLY A 12 -11.04 24.80 1.58
C GLY A 12 -9.63 24.28 1.93
N SER A 13 -9.53 23.13 2.60
CA SER A 13 -8.26 22.47 2.87
C SER A 13 -7.80 21.65 1.66
N PRO A 14 -6.48 21.58 1.39
CA PRO A 14 -5.94 20.66 0.37
C PRO A 14 -5.91 19.21 0.86
N TYR A 15 -6.37 18.93 2.09
CA TYR A 15 -6.40 17.60 2.67
C TYR A 15 -7.77 16.93 2.53
N TRP A 16 -7.75 15.63 2.27
CA TRP A 16 -8.90 14.79 2.01
C TRP A 16 -8.88 13.55 2.91
N SER A 17 -9.98 13.25 3.56
CA SER A 17 -10.20 11.94 4.18
C SER A 17 -10.50 10.93 3.09
N TYR A 18 -9.54 10.03 2.84
CA TYR A 18 -9.66 8.99 1.83
C TYR A 18 -9.72 7.61 2.47
N ILE A 19 -10.82 6.89 2.24
CA ILE A 19 -10.99 5.52 2.73
C ILE A 19 -11.39 4.63 1.55
N VAL A 20 -10.73 3.49 1.43
CA VAL A 20 -11.01 2.45 0.45
C VAL A 20 -11.44 1.17 1.14
N LYS A 21 -12.36 0.46 0.49
CA LYS A 21 -12.84 -0.85 0.89
C LYS A 21 -12.21 -1.92 0.01
N ALA A 22 -11.62 -2.92 0.65
CA ALA A 22 -11.11 -4.12 0.01
C ALA A 22 -11.98 -5.29 0.42
N CYS A 23 -12.54 -6.03 -0.53
CA CYS A 23 -13.36 -7.21 -0.27
C CYS A 23 -12.73 -8.44 -0.92
N ALA A 24 -12.70 -9.54 -0.18
CA ALA A 24 -12.22 -10.83 -0.65
C ALA A 24 -13.41 -11.66 -1.18
N THR A 25 -13.74 -11.54 -2.46
CA THR A 25 -14.92 -12.19 -3.06
C THR A 25 -14.69 -13.68 -3.33
N ASP A 26 -13.61 -13.99 -4.04
CA ASP A 26 -13.38 -15.33 -4.59
C ASP A 26 -12.52 -16.20 -3.67
N TYR A 27 -11.49 -15.60 -3.08
CA TYR A 27 -10.51 -16.22 -2.19
C TYR A 27 -10.03 -15.22 -1.13
N PRO A 28 -9.48 -15.69 0.01
CA PRO A 28 -8.90 -14.82 1.03
C PRO A 28 -7.77 -13.94 0.46
N LEU A 29 -7.71 -12.68 0.88
CA LEU A 29 -6.66 -11.75 0.44
C LEU A 29 -5.61 -11.58 1.54
N ALA A 30 -4.40 -12.11 1.33
CA ALA A 30 -3.26 -11.86 2.19
C ALA A 30 -2.59 -10.54 1.80
N VAL A 31 -2.93 -9.45 2.49
CA VAL A 31 -2.49 -8.09 2.19
C VAL A 31 -1.22 -7.76 2.99
N ALA A 32 -0.15 -7.38 2.30
CA ALA A 32 1.05 -6.84 2.93
C ALA A 32 0.90 -5.33 3.14
N MET A 33 0.55 -4.61 2.07
CA MET A 33 0.50 -3.15 2.07
C MET A 33 -0.69 -2.61 1.26
N ILE A 34 -1.08 -1.38 1.59
CA ILE A 34 -1.97 -0.55 0.78
C ILE A 34 -1.26 0.74 0.45
N ASP A 35 -1.08 1.01 -0.84
CA ASP A 35 -0.59 2.28 -1.34
C ASP A 35 -1.78 3.18 -1.66
N LEU A 36 -1.95 4.25 -0.89
CA LEU A 36 -2.87 5.33 -1.21
C LEU A 36 -2.08 6.42 -1.95
N LYS A 37 -2.65 6.97 -3.03
CA LYS A 37 -1.98 7.98 -3.86
C LYS A 37 -2.92 9.10 -4.27
N SER A 38 -2.37 10.27 -4.49
CA SER A 38 -3.00 11.41 -5.16
C SER A 38 -2.07 11.93 -6.25
N ASP A 39 -2.44 13.05 -6.86
CA ASP A 39 -1.58 13.84 -7.73
C ASP A 39 -0.47 14.61 -6.98
N VAL A 40 -0.53 14.64 -5.65
CA VAL A 40 0.40 15.41 -4.80
C VAL A 40 1.30 14.49 -3.97
N GLU A 41 0.79 13.38 -3.46
CA GLU A 41 1.55 12.51 -2.55
C GLU A 41 1.14 11.04 -2.63
N LYS A 42 1.95 10.20 -1.99
CA LYS A 42 1.71 8.77 -1.81
C LYS A 42 1.93 8.40 -0.35
N VAL A 43 1.01 7.63 0.21
CA VAL A 43 1.08 7.06 1.57
C VAL A 43 1.02 5.56 1.47
N THR A 44 2.05 4.88 1.96
CA THR A 44 2.10 3.42 2.06
C THR A 44 1.72 3.00 3.47
N LEU A 45 0.67 2.19 3.57
CA LEU A 45 0.21 1.59 4.83
C LEU A 45 0.73 0.16 4.92
N GLY A 46 1.58 -0.13 5.90
CA GLY A 46 1.95 -1.51 6.28
C GLY A 46 0.79 -2.16 7.03
N VAL A 47 0.14 -3.15 6.43
CA VAL A 47 -1.12 -3.73 6.94
C VAL A 47 -0.90 -5.10 7.56
N ASN A 48 -0.11 -5.95 6.90
CA ASN A 48 0.15 -7.33 7.33
C ASN A 48 -1.10 -8.11 7.78
N ASN A 49 -2.18 -8.09 6.98
CA ASN A 49 -3.47 -8.66 7.37
C ASN A 49 -3.97 -9.69 6.34
N VAL A 50 -4.87 -10.57 6.76
CA VAL A 50 -5.61 -11.45 5.86
C VAL A 50 -7.08 -11.05 5.91
N ILE A 51 -7.68 -10.77 4.75
CA ILE A 51 -9.11 -10.56 4.59
C ILE A 51 -9.74 -11.92 4.25
N PRO A 52 -10.53 -12.54 5.15
CA PRO A 52 -11.19 -13.81 4.85
C PRO A 52 -12.17 -13.69 3.69
N LYS A 53 -12.41 -14.79 2.97
CA LYS A 53 -13.41 -14.84 1.90
C LYS A 53 -14.78 -14.39 2.42
N GLY A 54 -15.46 -13.55 1.64
CA GLY A 54 -16.75 -12.95 1.99
C GLY A 54 -16.65 -11.75 2.92
N GLN A 55 -15.46 -11.40 3.42
CA GLN A 55 -15.25 -10.24 4.28
C GLN A 55 -14.62 -9.06 3.54
N CYS A 56 -14.72 -7.89 4.17
CA CYS A 56 -14.10 -6.68 3.68
C CYS A 56 -13.35 -5.95 4.80
N SER A 57 -12.25 -5.29 4.43
CA SER A 57 -11.48 -4.41 5.30
C SER A 57 -11.45 -3.00 4.72
N PHE A 58 -11.26 -2.01 5.60
CA PHE A 58 -11.18 -0.61 5.24
C PHE A 58 -9.78 -0.08 5.53
N TYR A 59 -9.26 0.71 4.60
CA TYR A 59 -7.95 1.32 4.70
C TYR A 59 -8.06 2.78 4.32
N GLY A 60 -7.43 3.66 5.06
CA GLY A 60 -7.56 5.08 4.79
C GLY A 60 -6.50 5.92 5.46
N ALA A 61 -6.38 7.14 4.95
CA ALA A 61 -5.52 8.18 5.48
C ALA A 61 -6.14 9.55 5.17
N VAL A 62 -5.65 10.58 5.88
CA VAL A 62 -5.84 11.96 5.45
C VAL A 62 -4.71 12.28 4.49
N MET A 63 -5.04 12.66 3.26
CA MET A 63 -4.06 12.87 2.20
C MET A 63 -4.21 14.23 1.53
N LYS A 64 -3.11 14.83 1.13
CA LYS A 64 -3.09 16.03 0.29
C LYS A 64 -3.45 15.67 -1.15
N ALA A 65 -4.36 16.42 -1.77
CA ALA A 65 -4.72 16.29 -3.19
C ALA A 65 -5.31 17.60 -3.71
N ASN A 66 -5.08 17.93 -4.99
CA ASN A 66 -5.70 19.11 -5.59
C ASN A 66 -7.20 18.88 -5.84
N ASP A 67 -7.59 17.64 -6.16
CA ASP A 67 -8.98 17.20 -6.33
C ASP A 67 -9.14 15.78 -5.77
N GLY A 68 -10.21 15.51 -5.01
CA GLY A 68 -10.50 14.18 -4.48
C GLY A 68 -10.68 13.09 -5.56
N LYS A 69 -10.87 13.47 -6.83
CA LYS A 69 -10.88 12.53 -7.96
C LYS A 69 -9.53 11.88 -8.23
N THR A 70 -8.42 12.57 -7.94
CA THR A 70 -7.05 12.05 -8.17
C THR A 70 -6.67 10.96 -7.17
N LEU A 71 -7.41 10.84 -6.07
CA LEU A 71 -7.18 9.82 -5.06
C LEU A 71 -7.38 8.42 -5.65
N GLY A 72 -6.39 7.57 -5.48
CA GLY A 72 -6.36 6.19 -5.95
C GLY A 72 -5.72 5.29 -4.91
N ALA A 73 -5.92 3.98 -5.05
CA ALA A 73 -5.31 3.01 -4.17
C ALA A 73 -4.88 1.74 -4.90
N THR A 74 -3.77 1.17 -4.46
CA THR A 74 -3.25 -0.11 -4.93
C THR A 74 -3.04 -1.03 -3.73
N MET A 75 -3.40 -2.29 -3.86
CA MET A 75 -3.13 -3.32 -2.87
C MET A 75 -1.92 -4.13 -3.30
N ILE A 76 -1.03 -4.41 -2.35
CA ILE A 76 0.11 -5.30 -2.55
C ILE A 76 -0.12 -6.53 -1.67
N LEU A 77 -0.23 -7.69 -2.32
CA LEU A 77 -0.40 -8.95 -1.60
C LEU A 77 0.93 -9.41 -1.02
N LYS A 78 0.89 -10.30 -0.02
CA LYS A 78 2.08 -10.87 0.60
C LYS A 78 2.97 -11.61 -0.41
N SER A 79 2.36 -12.29 -1.39
CA SER A 79 3.10 -12.94 -2.49
C SER A 79 3.88 -11.92 -3.32
N ASP A 80 3.22 -10.82 -3.70
CA ASP A 80 3.82 -9.82 -4.57
C ASP A 80 4.93 -9.06 -3.85
N ALA A 81 4.72 -8.74 -2.57
CA ALA A 81 5.73 -8.13 -1.71
C ALA A 81 6.94 -9.05 -1.49
N LEU A 82 6.71 -10.35 -1.32
CA LEU A 82 7.78 -11.35 -1.23
C LEU A 82 8.60 -11.41 -2.52
N THR A 83 7.95 -11.48 -3.67
CA THR A 83 8.61 -11.47 -4.98
C THR A 83 9.38 -10.16 -5.20
N GLU A 84 8.83 -9.02 -4.82
CA GLU A 84 9.52 -7.72 -4.88
C GLU A 84 10.79 -7.72 -4.02
N ALA A 85 10.71 -8.19 -2.77
CA ALA A 85 11.84 -8.25 -1.86
C ALA A 85 12.96 -9.17 -2.40
N GLN A 86 12.61 -10.34 -2.92
CA GLN A 86 13.57 -11.26 -3.55
C GLN A 86 14.24 -10.63 -4.77
N ASN A 87 13.48 -9.94 -5.61
CA ASN A 87 14.02 -9.23 -6.77
C ASN A 87 14.98 -8.10 -6.39
N ILE A 88 14.67 -7.36 -5.32
CA ILE A 88 15.57 -6.33 -4.79
C ILE A 88 16.86 -6.97 -4.28
N LEU A 89 16.77 -8.02 -3.47
CA LEU A 89 17.94 -8.72 -2.91
C LEU A 89 18.85 -9.27 -4.02
N ALA A 90 18.28 -9.87 -5.07
CA ALA A 90 19.04 -10.40 -6.19
C ALA A 90 19.81 -9.31 -6.98
N LYS A 91 19.26 -8.10 -7.07
CA LYS A 91 19.84 -6.96 -7.81
C LYS A 91 20.71 -6.05 -6.94
N LEU A 92 20.64 -6.18 -5.62
CA LEU A 92 21.34 -5.34 -4.67
C LEU A 92 22.87 -5.26 -4.90
N PRO A 93 23.56 -6.35 -5.29
CA PRO A 93 25.01 -6.30 -5.54
C PRO A 93 25.39 -5.39 -6.72
N SER A 94 24.53 -5.29 -7.74
CA SER A 94 24.83 -4.65 -9.02
C SER A 94 24.10 -3.33 -9.26
N THR A 95 23.13 -2.95 -8.41
CA THR A 95 22.37 -1.71 -8.58
C THR A 95 23.18 -0.47 -8.23
N THR A 96 22.99 0.61 -9.00
CA THR A 96 23.52 1.95 -8.68
C THR A 96 22.64 2.70 -7.68
N GLN A 97 21.42 2.22 -7.43
CA GLN A 97 20.44 2.84 -6.52
C GLN A 97 20.34 2.06 -5.19
N LYS A 98 21.48 1.83 -4.53
CA LYS A 98 21.55 0.99 -3.32
C LYS A 98 20.65 1.49 -2.21
N ASP A 99 20.74 2.77 -1.84
CA ASP A 99 19.98 3.32 -0.71
C ASP A 99 18.47 3.24 -0.93
N THR A 100 18.00 3.56 -2.14
CA THR A 100 16.59 3.44 -2.52
C THR A 100 16.12 2.00 -2.44
N SER A 101 16.94 1.06 -2.92
CA SER A 101 16.64 -0.38 -2.90
C SER A 101 16.58 -0.91 -1.46
N ILE A 102 17.53 -0.52 -0.60
CA ILE A 102 17.56 -0.91 0.82
C ILE A 102 16.36 -0.31 1.56
N LYS A 103 16.03 0.97 1.33
CA LYS A 103 14.86 1.61 1.93
C LYS A 103 13.59 0.84 1.57
N ARG A 104 13.40 0.51 0.29
CA ARG A 104 12.22 -0.25 -0.15
C ARG A 104 12.20 -1.65 0.45
N LEU A 105 13.34 -2.32 0.54
CA LEU A 105 13.45 -3.62 1.21
C LEU A 105 13.05 -3.55 2.69
N MET A 106 13.45 -2.49 3.41
CA MET A 106 13.04 -2.28 4.80
C MET A 106 11.54 -2.04 4.94
N GLU A 107 10.92 -1.28 4.04
CA GLU A 107 9.46 -1.10 4.01
C GLU A 107 8.73 -2.44 3.81
N LEU A 108 9.20 -3.24 2.84
CA LEU A 108 8.67 -4.57 2.57
C LEU A 108 8.81 -5.48 3.80
N TYR A 109 9.99 -5.49 4.43
CA TYR A 109 10.25 -6.26 5.65
C TYR A 109 9.30 -5.88 6.79
N ASN A 110 9.16 -4.59 7.09
CA ASN A 110 8.27 -4.11 8.14
C ASN A 110 6.81 -4.50 7.88
N SER A 111 6.41 -4.57 6.60
CA SER A 111 5.05 -4.98 6.21
C SER A 111 4.83 -6.49 6.23
N LEU A 112 5.84 -7.30 5.92
CA LEU A 112 5.73 -8.76 5.88
C LEU A 112 5.92 -9.39 7.27
N GLY A 113 6.74 -8.78 8.12
CA GLY A 113 7.09 -9.28 9.44
C GLY A 113 8.17 -10.38 9.43
N PHE A 114 8.80 -10.65 8.27
CA PHE A 114 9.91 -11.61 8.14
C PHE A 114 10.80 -11.28 6.94
N ILE A 115 12.05 -11.77 6.97
CA ILE A 115 13.00 -11.68 5.84
C ILE A 115 12.89 -12.97 5.01
N PRO A 116 12.60 -12.89 3.69
CA PRO A 116 12.70 -14.03 2.80
C PRO A 116 14.14 -14.56 2.77
N LYS A 117 14.33 -15.87 2.97
CA LYS A 117 15.64 -16.48 2.72
C LYS A 117 15.93 -16.45 1.20
N LEU A 118 17.17 -16.09 0.87
CA LEU A 118 17.76 -16.27 -0.46
C LEU A 118 17.95 -17.76 -0.76
#